data_AF-A0A8C2KJV5-F1
#
_entry.id   AF-A0A8C2KJV5-F1
#
_cell.length_a   1.000
_cell.length_b   1.000
_cell.length_c   1.000
_cell.angle_alpha   90.00
_cell.angle_beta   90.00
_cell.angle_gamma   90.00
#
_symmetry.space_group_name_H-M   'P 1'
#
loop_
_entity.id
_entity.type
_entity.pdbx_description
1 polymer ?
#
loop_
_entity_poly.entity_id
_entity_poly.type
_entity_poly.pdbx_seq_one_letter_code
_entity_poly.pdbx_strand_id
1 'polypeptide(L)'
;SDHLELFYGELTNCTFLVALKMNCFWPNRMVDEFFIRLHRHYFHDCSMSGRLLHDPPNRILGPFIVVPILVTLLMTALVVWRSKRSEGIV
;
A
#
# COMPACT_ATOMS: atom_id res chain seq x y z
N SER A 1 -6.75 -11.91 11.04
CA SER A 1 -7.14 -11.57 9.66
C SER A 1 -7.41 -12.79 8.81
N ASP A 2 -6.66 -13.89 8.96
CA ASP A 2 -6.79 -15.11 8.14
C ASP A 2 -8.19 -15.75 8.18
N HIS A 3 -8.83 -15.82 9.35
CA HIS A 3 -10.21 -16.32 9.43
C HIS A 3 -11.21 -15.49 8.62
N LEU A 4 -11.04 -14.17 8.58
CA LEU A 4 -11.93 -13.30 7.81
C LEU A 4 -11.77 -13.52 6.30
N GLU A 5 -10.54 -13.76 5.84
CA GLU A 5 -10.27 -14.06 4.43
C GLU A 5 -10.89 -15.40 4.01
N LEU A 6 -10.83 -16.42 4.87
CA LEU A 6 -11.50 -17.70 4.64
C LEU A 6 -13.02 -17.54 4.53
N PHE A 7 -13.66 -16.88 5.50
CA PHE A 7 -15.11 -16.67 5.48
C PHE A 7 -15.56 -15.85 4.26
N TYR A 8 -14.81 -14.80 3.90
CA TYR A 8 -15.14 -13.97 2.75
C TYR A 8 -14.95 -14.72 1.43
N GLY A 9 -13.95 -15.59 1.36
CA GLY A 9 -13.73 -16.52 0.24
C GLY A 9 -14.90 -17.51 0.08
N GLU A 10 -15.32 -18.15 1.17
CA GLU A 10 -16.49 -19.05 1.18
C GLU A 10 -17.77 -18.33 0.75
N LEU A 11 -18.00 -17.11 1.25
CA LEU A 11 -19.13 -16.29 0.84
C LEU A 11 -19.10 -15.98 -0.66
N THR A 12 -17.94 -15.60 -1.18
CA THR A 12 -17.74 -15.31 -2.60
C THR A 12 -18.03 -16.55 -3.45
N ASN A 13 -17.52 -17.72 -3.05
CA ASN A 13 -17.78 -18.99 -3.71
C ASN A 13 -19.28 -19.34 -3.69
N CYS A 14 -19.94 -19.13 -2.56
CA CYS A 14 -21.39 -19.32 -2.43
C CYS A 14 -22.17 -18.45 -3.43
N THR A 15 -21.84 -17.15 -3.55
CA THR A 15 -22.50 -16.26 -4.53
C THR A 15 -22.24 -16.68 -5.98
N PHE A 16 -21.05 -17.20 -6.26
CA PHE A 16 -20.70 -17.75 -7.57
C PHE A 16 -21.53 -19.00 -7.90
N LEU A 17 -21.63 -19.96 -6.97
CA LEU A 17 -22.46 -21.16 -7.14
C LEU A 17 -23.95 -20.82 -7.31
N VAL A 18 -24.45 -19.83 -6.58
CA VAL A 18 -25.82 -19.34 -6.75
C VAL A 18 -26.02 -18.75 -8.14
N ALA A 19 -25.10 -17.91 -8.63
CA ALA A 19 -25.18 -17.36 -9.98
C ALA A 19 -25.19 -18.47 -11.05
N LEU A 20 -24.28 -19.45 -10.93
CA LEU A 20 -24.26 -20.62 -11.82
C LEU A 20 -25.57 -21.40 -11.79
N LYS A 21 -26.13 -21.69 -10.60
CA LYS A 21 -27.39 -22.42 -10.45
C LYS A 21 -28.58 -21.68 -11.05
N MET A 22 -28.53 -20.35 -11.03
CA MET A 22 -29.54 -19.47 -11.62
C MET A 22 -29.27 -19.18 -13.11
N ASN A 23 -28.27 -19.83 -13.73
CA ASN A 23 -27.81 -19.55 -15.10
C ASN A 23 -27.51 -18.06 -15.36
N CYS A 24 -26.98 -17.38 -14.35
CA CYS A 24 -26.58 -15.98 -14.40
C CYS A 24 -25.05 -15.86 -14.46
N PHE A 25 -24.56 -14.83 -15.14
CA PHE A 25 -23.13 -14.51 -15.13
C PHE A 25 -22.71 -13.98 -13.76
N TRP A 26 -21.49 -14.31 -13.33
CA TRP A 26 -20.85 -13.77 -12.13
C TRP A 26 -19.55 -13.06 -12.55
N PRO A 27 -19.28 -11.83 -12.06
CA PRO A 27 -20.14 -11.01 -11.21
C PRO A 27 -21.29 -10.35 -11.99
N ASN A 28 -22.32 -9.89 -11.27
CA ASN A 28 -23.43 -9.11 -11.83
C ASN A 28 -23.92 -8.07 -10.81
N ARG A 29 -24.81 -7.16 -11.26
CA ARG A 29 -25.32 -6.06 -10.43
C ARG A 29 -25.92 -6.51 -9.09
N MET A 30 -26.57 -7.67 -9.03
CA MET A 30 -27.14 -8.16 -7.76
C MET A 30 -26.05 -8.53 -6.76
N VAL A 31 -24.99 -9.18 -7.24
CA VAL A 31 -23.81 -9.52 -6.42
C VAL A 31 -23.09 -8.26 -5.95
N ASP A 32 -22.96 -7.24 -6.81
CA ASP A 32 -22.35 -5.96 -6.45
C ASP A 32 -23.15 -5.25 -5.33
N GLU A 33 -24.47 -5.11 -5.49
CA GLU A 33 -25.34 -4.50 -4.47
C GLU A 33 -25.33 -5.28 -3.15
N PHE A 34 -25.20 -6.60 -3.23
CA PHE A 34 -25.05 -7.46 -2.06
C PHE A 34 -23.75 -7.15 -1.31
N PHE A 35 -22.60 -7.18 -2.00
CA PHE A 35 -21.31 -6.91 -1.38
C PHE A 35 -21.17 -5.46 -0.90
N ILE A 36 -21.74 -4.48 -1.59
CA ILE A 36 -21.78 -3.08 -1.12
C ILE A 36 -22.53 -2.97 0.22
N ARG A 37 -23.70 -3.62 0.35
CA ARG A 37 -24.46 -3.61 1.61
C ARG A 37 -23.72 -4.34 2.72
N LEU A 38 -23.11 -5.47 2.40
CA LEU A 38 -22.32 -6.25 3.34
C LEU A 38 -21.13 -5.44 3.86
N HIS A 39 -20.39 -4.76 2.98
CA HIS A 39 -19.32 -3.84 3.37
C HIS A 39 -19.80 -2.67 4.21
N ARG A 40 -20.91 -2.03 3.84
CA ARG A 40 -21.50 -0.95 4.64
C ARG A 40 -22.01 -1.40 6.01
N HIS A 41 -22.35 -2.68 6.19
CA HIS A 41 -22.86 -3.16 7.47
C HIS A 41 -21.73 -3.66 8.37
N TYR A 42 -20.91 -4.58 7.87
CA TYR A 42 -19.90 -5.28 8.67
C TYR A 42 -18.51 -4.60 8.66
N PHE A 43 -18.22 -3.78 7.65
CA PHE A 43 -16.88 -3.19 7.45
C PHE A 43 -16.90 -1.66 7.42
N HIS A 44 -17.94 -1.01 7.97
CA HIS A 44 -18.08 0.45 7.91
C HIS A 44 -16.98 1.22 8.66
N ASP A 45 -16.47 0.65 9.76
CA ASP A 45 -15.39 1.24 10.55
C ASP A 45 -13.99 0.75 10.11
N CYS A 46 -13.91 -0.12 9.11
CA CYS A 46 -12.63 -0.59 8.62
C CYS A 46 -11.94 0.51 7.80
N SER A 47 -10.73 0.90 8.19
CA SER A 47 -9.94 1.83 7.39
C SER A 47 -9.45 1.15 6.10
N MET A 48 -9.65 1.81 4.95
CA MET A 48 -9.16 1.31 3.65
C MET A 48 -7.62 1.23 3.59
N SER A 49 -6.95 1.91 4.52
CA SER A 49 -5.49 2.10 4.53
C SER A 49 -4.70 0.88 5.00
N GLY A 50 -5.35 -0.15 5.57
CA GLY A 50 -4.65 -1.27 6.21
C GLY A 50 -4.24 -2.44 5.29
N ARG A 51 -4.84 -2.55 4.09
CA ARG A 51 -4.61 -3.69 3.18
C ARG A 51 -3.94 -3.34 1.86
N LEU A 52 -3.92 -2.07 1.47
CA LEU A 52 -3.22 -1.64 0.27
C LEU A 52 -1.78 -1.31 0.65
N LEU A 53 -0.81 -2.03 0.08
CA LEU A 53 0.59 -1.63 0.16
C LEU A 53 0.68 -0.24 -0.49
N HIS A 54 0.73 0.80 0.32
CA HIS A 54 0.76 2.19 -0.11
C HIS A 54 2.07 2.81 0.35
N ASP A 55 2.64 3.66 -0.50
CA ASP A 55 3.81 4.43 -0.12
C ASP A 55 3.48 5.27 1.12
N PRO A 56 4.44 5.40 2.07
CA PRO A 56 4.22 6.28 3.21
C PRO A 56 3.97 7.71 2.70
N PRO A 57 3.12 8.49 3.39
CA PRO A 57 2.78 9.83 2.96
C PRO A 57 4.04 10.68 2.70
N ASN A 58 4.03 11.54 1.67
CA ASN A 58 5.21 12.32 1.23
C ASN A 58 5.91 13.10 2.34
N ARG A 59 5.19 13.46 3.41
CA ARG A 59 5.76 14.09 4.62
C ARG A 59 6.82 13.22 5.30
N ILE A 60 6.69 11.91 5.23
CA ILE A 60 7.63 10.93 5.79
C ILE A 60 8.66 10.57 4.72
N LEU A 61 8.21 10.23 3.51
CA LEU A 61 9.09 9.78 2.42
C LEU A 61 10.09 10.86 1.98
N GLY A 62 9.66 12.13 1.93
CA GLY A 62 10.49 13.26 1.48
C GLY A 62 11.78 13.44 2.30
N PRO A 63 11.70 13.55 3.63
CA PRO A 63 12.89 13.58 4.49
C PRO A 63 13.82 12.37 4.30
N PHE A 64 13.27 11.16 4.15
CA PHE A 64 14.07 9.96 3.91
C PHE A 64 14.85 9.99 2.59
N ILE A 65 14.37 10.72 1.59
CA ILE A 65 15.08 10.92 0.31
C ILE A 65 16.09 12.06 0.41
N VAL A 66 15.70 13.19 1.01
CA VAL A 66 16.52 14.41 1.04
C VAL A 66 17.72 14.25 1.97
N VAL A 67 17.56 13.63 3.15
CA VAL A 67 18.64 13.51 4.14
C VAL A 67 19.86 12.76 3.58
N PRO A 68 19.74 11.57 2.96
CA PRO A 68 20.87 10.87 2.35
C PRO A 68 21.58 11.69 1.26
N ILE A 69 20.82 12.42 0.44
CA ILE A 69 21.39 13.28 -0.62
C ILE A 69 22.22 14.41 0.02
N LEU A 70 21.68 15.08 1.03
CA LEU A 70 22.41 16.13 1.74
C LEU A 70 23.68 15.59 2.42
N VAL A 71 23.61 14.40 3.03
CA VAL A 71 24.77 13.75 3.66
C VAL A 71 25.84 13.43 2.62
N THR A 72 25.47 12.85 1.48
CA THR A 72 26.44 12.53 0.41
C THR A 72 27.10 13.79 -0.17
N LEU A 73 26.34 14.86 -0.39
CA LEU A 73 26.88 16.15 -0.83
C LEU A 73 27.82 16.78 0.21
N LEU A 74 27.47 16.71 1.49
CA LEU A 74 28.33 17.18 2.58
C LEU A 74 29.64 16.38 2.65
N MET A 75 29.56 15.05 2.61
CA MET A 75 30.75 14.20 2.67
C MET A 75 31.67 14.42 1.48
N THR A 76 31.13 14.52 0.26
CA THR A 76 31.93 14.83 -0.93
C THR A 76 32.59 16.19 -0.84
N ALA A 77 31.88 17.24 -0.41
CA ALA A 77 32.44 18.57 -0.21
C ALA A 77 33.56 18.56 0.86
N LEU A 78 33.35 17.85 1.96
CA LEU A 78 34.36 17.70 3.03
C LEU A 78 35.62 16.98 2.52
N VAL A 79 35.46 15.91 1.73
CA VAL A 79 36.57 15.17 1.13
C VAL A 79 37.35 16.06 0.17
N VAL A 80 36.68 16.77 -0.73
CA VAL A 80 37.34 17.70 -1.68
C VAL A 80 38.11 18.79 -0.93
N TRP A 81 37.49 19.37 0.09
CA TRP A 81 38.14 20.39 0.91
C TRP A 81 39.38 19.86 1.65
N ARG A 82 39.29 18.67 2.24
CA ARG A 82 40.42 18.00 2.89
C ARG A 82 41.53 17.65 1.91
N SER A 83 41.18 17.13 0.73
CA SER A 83 42.13 16.79 -0.33
C SER A 83 42.90 18.02 -0.78
N LYS A 84 42.20 19.11 -1.12
CA LYS A 84 42.84 20.37 -1.55
C LYS A 84 43.73 20.98 -0.47
N ARG A 85 43.33 20.87 0.80
CA ARG A 85 44.17 21.32 1.93
C ARG A 85 45.41 20.44 2.14
N SER A 86 45.31 19.14 1.86
CA SER A 86 46.45 18.22 1.92
C SER A 86 47.43 18.45 0.77
N GLU A 87 46.95 18.78 -0.43
CA GLU A 87 47.78 19.11 -1.60
C GLU A 87 48.46 20.49 -1.49
N GLY A 88 47.84 21.46 -0.80
CA GLY A 88 48.44 22.77 -0.53
C GLY A 88 49.43 22.82 0.65
N ILE A 89 49.75 21.67 1.25
CA ILE A 89 50.67 21.50 2.40
C ILE A 89 51.98 20.76 2.00
N VAL A 90 52.28 20.70 0.70
CA VAL A 90 53.60 20.32 0.17
C VAL A 90 54.27 21.46 -0.57
#